data_AF-A0A1H6MP07-F1
#
_entry.id   AF-A0A1H6MP07-F1
#
_cell.length_a   1.000
_cell.length_b   1.000
_cell.length_c   1.000
_cell.angle_alpha   90.00
_cell.angle_beta   90.00
_cell.angle_gamma   90.00
#
_symmetry.space_group_name_H-M   'P 1'
#
loop_
_entity.id
_entity.type
_entity.pdbx_description
1 polymer ?
#
loop_
_entity_poly.entity_id
_entity_poly.type
_entity_poly.pdbx_seq_one_letter_code
_entity_poly.pdbx_strand_id
1 'polypeptide(L)'
;MTYGGVQLGGTLSAIATGLQSGSNYTSYRSQRLLTNGSYDRRKQEWVFSSAQAKDQAEEIQSQISASEVRIKIAQQDLINHTVQIQQNKDIADYLQHKFTNEALYQWLSGRIAALYHQQYQLALETAVLAQKAYQFELNSEQEFINIIYWDSTHRGLLAGESLLSSLVSMEQSYKTYLSDRKLEIEKTISLKDLNSQALIDFKTKGDCTFLLTQKLFDHDFPGHYQRQIKSISISIPAIIGPYQNIHATLSQSHNSVALSADIEAVKYLLGHSIQAPKSARQDWRNNQKIAISRGIEDSGLFQLDFKDELYLPFENTGVVSTWNLSMPLENNKIDYSSISDVIINIRYTAIDGGKDFSDQVNESLANSADYPTALYYDLARSFSSNWQTFMQDRSNVKKQQLKFDFNARELKYFNSVSLDSVIFRITTSSDITIPKNSAILSLNVNNKEVAVNITNQVSDGDGEDVLSQYWCSKNSNKASSNTVTGIGWATKLDLEKNSTQDTIDTNWTLSFDLIAMSANKDFKEMLKNDFLDPDKLIKIELIALCCGKPTK
;
A
#
# COMPACT_ATOMS: atom_id res chain seq x y z
N MET A 1 -94.92 -170.77 -27.50
CA MET A 1 -93.69 -170.94 -26.69
C MET A 1 -93.10 -169.57 -26.41
N THR A 2 -92.76 -169.37 -25.16
CA THR A 2 -92.21 -168.15 -24.53
C THR A 2 -90.96 -167.65 -25.24
N TYR A 3 -90.82 -166.33 -25.38
CA TYR A 3 -89.52 -165.67 -25.46
C TYR A 3 -89.52 -164.47 -24.53
N GLY A 4 -88.81 -164.62 -23.41
CA GLY A 4 -88.21 -163.53 -22.66
C GLY A 4 -86.75 -163.36 -23.10
N GLY A 5 -86.23 -162.15 -22.97
CA GLY A 5 -84.83 -161.82 -23.24
C GLY A 5 -84.28 -160.93 -22.12
N VAL A 6 -83.19 -161.40 -21.51
CA VAL A 6 -82.49 -160.86 -20.34
C VAL A 6 -81.81 -159.52 -20.68
N GLN A 7 -82.01 -158.48 -19.85
CA GLN A 7 -81.39 -157.16 -20.03
C GLN A 7 -79.91 -157.14 -19.59
N LEU A 8 -79.00 -157.50 -20.51
CA LEU A 8 -77.55 -157.32 -20.32
C LEU A 8 -77.13 -155.84 -20.14
N GLY A 9 -77.97 -154.88 -20.56
CA GLY A 9 -77.76 -153.45 -20.32
C GLY A 9 -78.00 -153.00 -18.86
N GLY A 10 -78.77 -153.78 -18.08
CA GLY A 10 -79.16 -153.40 -16.72
C GLY A 10 -77.97 -153.35 -15.75
N THR A 11 -77.07 -154.34 -15.80
CA THR A 11 -75.89 -154.42 -14.93
C THR A 11 -74.82 -153.37 -15.28
N LEU A 12 -74.58 -153.12 -16.57
CA LEU A 12 -73.69 -152.04 -17.01
C LEU A 12 -74.23 -150.67 -16.61
N SER A 13 -75.56 -150.46 -16.72
CA SER A 13 -76.20 -149.21 -16.28
C SER A 13 -76.10 -149.01 -14.76
N ALA A 14 -76.19 -150.09 -13.96
CA ALA A 14 -76.07 -150.02 -12.51
C ALA A 14 -74.64 -149.64 -12.07
N ILE A 15 -73.61 -150.18 -12.72
CA ILE A 15 -72.21 -149.80 -12.47
C ILE A 15 -71.97 -148.35 -12.91
N ALA A 16 -72.48 -147.94 -14.07
CA ALA A 16 -72.40 -146.55 -14.53
C ALA A 16 -73.11 -145.59 -13.57
N THR A 17 -74.28 -145.97 -13.04
CA THR A 17 -75.03 -145.19 -12.05
C THR A 17 -74.29 -145.11 -10.71
N GLY A 18 -73.65 -146.20 -10.27
CA GLY A 18 -72.80 -146.23 -9.08
C GLY A 18 -71.57 -145.34 -9.21
N LEU A 19 -70.86 -145.43 -10.35
CA LEU A 19 -69.72 -144.56 -10.68
C LEU A 19 -70.15 -143.09 -10.81
N GLN A 20 -71.30 -142.83 -11.41
CA GLN A 20 -71.85 -141.48 -11.55
C GLN A 20 -72.30 -140.89 -10.20
N SER A 21 -72.87 -141.71 -9.31
CA SER A 21 -73.20 -141.31 -7.94
C SER A 21 -71.94 -141.04 -7.12
N GLY A 22 -70.90 -141.88 -7.26
CA GLY A 22 -69.60 -141.66 -6.66
C GLY A 22 -68.93 -140.38 -7.18
N SER A 23 -69.01 -140.12 -8.49
CA SER A 23 -68.52 -138.89 -9.14
C SER A 23 -69.27 -137.65 -8.65
N ASN A 24 -70.60 -137.71 -8.56
CA ASN A 24 -71.40 -136.59 -8.04
C ASN A 24 -71.08 -136.31 -6.56
N TYR A 25 -70.83 -137.34 -5.76
CA TYR A 25 -70.41 -137.19 -4.37
C TYR A 25 -69.01 -136.56 -4.25
N THR A 26 -68.03 -136.98 -5.08
CA THR A 26 -66.71 -136.37 -5.09
C THR A 26 -66.73 -134.94 -5.63
N SER A 27 -67.56 -134.64 -6.65
CA SER A 27 -67.81 -133.29 -7.14
C SER A 27 -68.45 -132.39 -6.08
N TYR A 28 -69.46 -132.88 -5.34
CA TYR A 28 -70.08 -132.16 -4.23
C TYR A 28 -69.08 -131.89 -3.10
N ARG A 29 -68.27 -132.91 -2.71
CA ARG A 29 -67.19 -132.71 -1.75
C ARG A 29 -66.15 -131.70 -2.23
N SER A 30 -65.80 -131.71 -3.51
CA SER A 30 -64.89 -130.75 -4.13
C SER A 30 -65.47 -129.33 -4.09
N GLN A 31 -66.72 -129.13 -4.50
CA GLN A 31 -67.40 -127.83 -4.43
C GLN A 31 -67.53 -127.31 -2.98
N ARG A 32 -67.79 -128.20 -2.03
CA ARG A 32 -67.80 -127.85 -0.60
C ARG A 32 -66.41 -127.44 -0.12
N LEU A 33 -65.35 -128.17 -0.51
CA LEU A 33 -63.96 -127.81 -0.19
C LEU A 33 -63.53 -126.50 -0.84
N LEU A 34 -63.94 -126.24 -2.08
CA LEU A 34 -63.74 -124.96 -2.76
C LEU A 34 -64.45 -123.81 -2.03
N THR A 35 -65.70 -124.04 -1.61
CA THR A 35 -66.49 -123.06 -0.85
C THR A 35 -65.82 -122.78 0.51
N ASN A 36 -65.41 -123.82 1.25
CA ASN A 36 -64.67 -123.66 2.49
C ASN A 36 -63.33 -122.93 2.29
N GLY A 37 -62.56 -123.29 1.25
CA GLY A 37 -61.32 -122.60 0.91
C GLY A 37 -61.54 -121.12 0.53
N SER A 38 -62.68 -120.79 -0.08
CA SER A 38 -63.07 -119.41 -0.35
C SER A 38 -63.41 -118.63 0.92
N TYR A 39 -64.03 -119.28 1.91
CA TYR A 39 -64.29 -118.70 3.22
C TYR A 39 -63.00 -118.49 4.01
N ASP A 40 -62.05 -119.42 3.97
CA ASP A 40 -60.74 -119.28 4.60
C ASP A 40 -59.94 -118.13 3.97
N ARG A 41 -59.93 -118.01 2.64
CA ARG A 41 -59.26 -116.89 1.95
C ARG A 41 -59.93 -115.55 2.28
N ARG A 42 -61.26 -115.50 2.36
CA ARG A 42 -61.99 -114.28 2.76
C ARG A 42 -61.69 -113.91 4.21
N LYS A 43 -61.57 -114.89 5.10
CA LYS A 43 -61.17 -114.67 6.48
C LYS A 43 -59.76 -114.10 6.56
N GLN A 44 -58.80 -114.64 5.79
CA GLN A 44 -57.44 -114.09 5.70
C GLN A 44 -57.44 -112.66 5.19
N GLU A 45 -58.24 -112.34 4.16
CA GLU A 45 -58.39 -110.99 3.62
C GLU A 45 -58.93 -110.03 4.69
N TRP A 46 -60.00 -110.41 5.42
CA TRP A 46 -60.53 -109.58 6.50
C TRP A 46 -59.52 -109.35 7.64
N VAL A 47 -58.75 -110.38 8.00
CA VAL A 47 -57.68 -110.24 8.99
C VAL A 47 -56.59 -109.28 8.50
N PHE A 48 -56.18 -109.38 7.24
CA PHE A 48 -55.20 -108.48 6.64
C PHE A 48 -55.72 -107.05 6.54
N SER A 49 -56.93 -106.82 6.02
CA SER A 49 -57.54 -105.49 5.96
C SER A 49 -57.71 -104.89 7.36
N SER A 50 -58.08 -105.70 8.36
CA SER A 50 -58.18 -105.25 9.75
C SER A 50 -56.82 -104.86 10.33
N ALA A 51 -55.76 -105.60 10.02
CA ALA A 51 -54.40 -105.27 10.46
C ALA A 51 -53.89 -103.99 9.78
N GLN A 52 -54.09 -103.86 8.46
CA GLN A 52 -53.72 -102.65 7.71
C GLN A 52 -54.46 -101.40 8.21
N ALA A 53 -55.76 -101.50 8.47
CA ALA A 53 -56.54 -100.40 9.04
C ALA A 53 -56.06 -100.01 10.44
N LYS A 54 -55.60 -101.00 11.24
CA LYS A 54 -54.99 -100.74 12.55
C LYS A 54 -53.68 -99.97 12.41
N ASP A 55 -52.78 -100.40 11.53
CA ASP A 55 -51.49 -99.73 11.30
C ASP A 55 -51.70 -98.30 10.77
N GLN A 56 -52.65 -98.10 9.86
CA GLN A 56 -53.05 -96.77 9.38
C GLN A 56 -53.61 -95.88 10.50
N ALA A 57 -54.39 -96.45 11.42
CA ALA A 57 -54.88 -95.71 12.58
C ALA A 57 -53.72 -95.28 13.51
N GLU A 58 -52.71 -96.14 13.71
CA GLU A 58 -51.50 -95.82 14.48
C GLU A 58 -50.63 -94.74 13.78
N GLU A 59 -50.52 -94.79 12.45
CA GLU A 59 -49.86 -93.75 11.65
C GLU A 59 -50.57 -92.40 11.79
N ILE A 60 -51.91 -92.38 11.62
CA ILE A 60 -52.72 -91.17 11.79
C ILE A 60 -52.55 -90.61 13.20
N GLN A 61 -52.52 -91.44 14.23
CA GLN A 61 -52.28 -90.99 15.61
C GLN A 61 -50.91 -90.33 15.77
N SER A 62 -49.89 -90.84 15.09
CA SER A 62 -48.55 -90.24 15.06
C SER A 62 -48.54 -88.90 14.29
N GLN A 63 -49.28 -88.81 13.18
CA GLN A 63 -49.45 -87.57 12.42
C GLN A 63 -50.23 -86.49 13.20
N ILE A 64 -51.24 -86.90 13.99
CA ILE A 64 -51.98 -86.02 14.92
C ILE A 64 -50.99 -85.47 15.97
N SER A 65 -50.21 -86.34 16.61
CA SER A 65 -49.21 -85.95 17.61
C SER A 65 -48.16 -84.98 17.04
N ALA A 66 -47.67 -85.24 15.82
CA ALA A 66 -46.75 -84.33 15.12
C ALA A 66 -47.41 -82.97 14.80
N SER A 67 -48.70 -82.96 14.48
CA SER A 67 -49.47 -81.74 14.22
C SER A 67 -49.69 -80.92 15.50
N GLU A 68 -49.93 -81.57 16.64
CA GLU A 68 -49.98 -80.90 17.94
C GLU A 68 -48.65 -80.22 18.29
N VAL A 69 -47.51 -80.86 17.98
CA VAL A 69 -46.19 -80.22 18.13
C VAL A 69 -46.04 -79.03 17.19
N ARG A 70 -46.47 -79.14 15.93
CA ARG A 70 -46.46 -77.99 14.98
C ARG A 70 -47.31 -76.82 15.48
N ILE A 71 -48.45 -77.08 16.11
CA ILE A 71 -49.27 -76.03 16.75
C ILE A 71 -48.47 -75.35 17.87
N LYS A 72 -47.79 -76.11 18.73
CA LYS A 72 -46.94 -75.55 19.79
C LYS A 72 -45.77 -74.72 19.25
N ILE A 73 -45.13 -75.15 18.16
CA ILE A 73 -44.08 -74.38 17.48
C ILE A 73 -44.64 -73.06 16.96
N ALA A 74 -45.76 -73.09 16.23
CA ALA A 74 -46.39 -71.87 15.72
C ALA A 74 -46.84 -70.90 16.83
N GLN A 75 -47.32 -71.43 17.97
CA GLN A 75 -47.63 -70.63 19.15
C GLN A 75 -46.38 -69.98 19.75
N GLN A 76 -45.25 -70.70 19.82
CA GLN A 76 -43.99 -70.14 20.29
C GLN A 76 -43.43 -69.09 19.33
N ASP A 77 -43.55 -69.30 18.01
CA ASP A 77 -43.15 -68.32 17.00
C ASP A 77 -43.97 -67.03 17.11
N LEU A 78 -45.28 -67.13 17.39
CA LEU A 78 -46.12 -65.98 17.68
C LEU A 78 -45.63 -65.19 18.91
N ILE A 79 -45.23 -65.88 19.98
CA ILE A 79 -44.66 -65.24 21.17
C ILE A 79 -43.34 -64.55 20.83
N ASN A 80 -42.43 -65.24 20.13
CA ASN A 80 -41.14 -64.70 19.71
C ASN A 80 -41.32 -63.42 18.86
N HIS A 81 -42.24 -63.45 17.88
CA HIS A 81 -42.55 -62.27 17.07
C HIS A 81 -43.16 -61.14 17.88
N THR A 82 -44.02 -61.44 18.86
CA THR A 82 -44.61 -60.42 19.75
C THR A 82 -43.54 -59.74 20.59
N VAL A 83 -42.60 -60.52 21.15
CA VAL A 83 -41.46 -59.98 21.92
C VAL A 83 -40.55 -59.15 21.01
N GLN A 84 -40.27 -59.60 19.79
CA GLN A 84 -39.46 -58.86 18.83
C GLN A 84 -40.11 -57.52 18.44
N ILE A 85 -41.43 -57.49 18.26
CA ILE A 85 -42.19 -56.26 18.03
C ILE A 85 -42.03 -55.31 19.23
N GLN A 86 -42.12 -55.82 20.45
CA GLN A 86 -41.96 -54.99 21.65
C GLN A 86 -40.55 -54.42 21.77
N GLN A 87 -39.51 -55.26 21.58
CA GLN A 87 -38.12 -54.80 21.60
C GLN A 87 -37.85 -53.74 20.53
N ASN A 88 -38.40 -53.90 19.32
CA ASN A 88 -38.27 -52.91 18.26
C ASN A 88 -38.97 -51.59 18.61
N LYS A 89 -40.11 -51.63 19.32
CA LYS A 89 -40.76 -50.41 19.85
C LYS A 89 -39.89 -49.74 20.90
N ASP A 90 -39.34 -50.49 21.85
CA ASP A 90 -38.48 -49.94 22.90
C ASP A 90 -37.22 -49.29 22.30
N ILE A 91 -36.64 -49.88 21.25
CA ILE A 91 -35.51 -49.30 20.51
C ILE A 91 -35.93 -48.00 19.80
N ALA A 92 -37.09 -47.99 19.13
CA ALA A 92 -37.59 -46.79 18.46
C ALA A 92 -37.85 -45.66 19.45
N ASP A 93 -38.49 -45.97 20.60
CA ASP A 93 -38.75 -45.02 21.68
C ASP A 93 -37.44 -44.45 22.22
N TYR A 94 -36.44 -45.30 22.47
CA TYR A 94 -35.11 -44.84 22.88
C TYR A 94 -34.46 -43.92 21.82
N LEU A 95 -34.49 -44.29 20.54
CA LEU A 95 -33.89 -43.49 19.46
C LEU A 95 -34.58 -42.12 19.26
N GLN A 96 -35.88 -42.03 19.55
CA GLN A 96 -36.64 -40.78 19.48
C GLN A 96 -36.38 -39.88 20.71
N HIS A 97 -36.34 -40.46 21.91
CA HIS A 97 -36.26 -39.72 23.16
C HIS A 97 -34.85 -39.52 23.70
N LYS A 98 -33.83 -40.21 23.16
CA LYS A 98 -32.43 -39.95 23.52
C LYS A 98 -32.09 -38.49 23.24
N PHE A 99 -31.19 -37.92 24.03
CA PHE A 99 -30.77 -36.53 23.89
C PHE A 99 -30.13 -36.24 22.52
N THR A 100 -29.27 -37.13 22.03
CA THR A 100 -28.61 -37.01 20.71
C THR A 100 -29.50 -37.49 19.57
N ASN A 101 -30.72 -36.97 19.53
CA ASN A 101 -31.69 -37.22 18.48
C ASN A 101 -31.50 -36.27 17.28
N GLU A 102 -32.30 -36.48 16.24
CA GLU A 102 -32.26 -35.67 15.02
C GLU A 102 -32.52 -34.18 15.29
N ALA A 103 -33.48 -33.85 16.16
CA ALA A 103 -33.84 -32.47 16.47
C ALA A 103 -32.66 -31.67 17.07
N LEU A 104 -31.86 -32.30 17.94
CA LEU A 104 -30.64 -31.68 18.47
C LEU A 104 -29.65 -31.36 17.35
N TYR A 105 -29.38 -32.31 16.44
CA TYR A 105 -28.43 -32.10 15.34
C TYR A 105 -28.93 -31.10 14.30
N GLN A 106 -30.24 -31.05 14.03
CA GLN A 106 -30.84 -30.02 13.17
C GLN A 106 -30.68 -28.63 13.79
N TRP A 107 -30.96 -28.48 15.09
CA TRP A 107 -30.76 -27.23 15.82
C TRP A 107 -29.28 -26.81 15.81
N LEU A 108 -28.37 -27.76 16.10
CA LEU A 108 -26.93 -27.53 16.12
C LEU A 108 -26.42 -27.10 14.73
N SER A 109 -26.85 -27.79 13.67
CA SER A 109 -26.49 -27.48 12.28
C SER A 109 -26.92 -26.06 11.91
N GLY A 110 -28.15 -25.65 12.26
CA GLY A 110 -28.62 -24.28 12.04
C GLY A 110 -27.81 -23.24 12.82
N ARG A 111 -27.52 -23.50 14.10
CA ARG A 111 -26.74 -22.59 14.94
C ARG A 111 -25.30 -22.44 14.46
N ILE A 112 -24.63 -23.54 14.13
CA ILE A 112 -23.25 -23.55 13.63
C ILE A 112 -23.20 -22.87 12.26
N ALA A 113 -24.12 -23.16 11.34
CA ALA A 113 -24.12 -22.53 10.02
C ALA A 113 -24.24 -21.00 10.10
N ALA A 114 -25.09 -20.49 11.00
CA ALA A 114 -25.22 -19.05 11.22
C ALA A 114 -23.92 -18.43 11.77
N LEU A 115 -23.32 -19.05 12.80
CA LEU A 115 -22.06 -18.59 13.37
C LEU A 115 -20.89 -18.66 12.37
N TYR A 116 -20.84 -19.73 11.57
CA TYR A 116 -19.81 -19.94 10.56
C TYR A 116 -19.84 -18.83 9.49
N HIS A 117 -21.02 -18.49 8.98
CA HIS A 117 -21.15 -17.40 8.00
C HIS A 117 -20.74 -16.04 8.58
N GLN A 118 -21.16 -15.72 9.82
CA GLN A 118 -20.76 -14.47 10.48
C GLN A 118 -19.24 -14.39 10.66
N GLN A 119 -18.61 -15.47 11.11
CA GLN A 119 -17.16 -15.50 11.31
C GLN A 119 -16.39 -15.41 9.99
N TYR A 120 -16.91 -16.03 8.92
CA TYR A 120 -16.36 -15.93 7.58
C TYR A 120 -16.36 -14.48 7.07
N GLN A 121 -17.46 -13.74 7.26
CA GLN A 121 -17.55 -12.33 6.84
C GLN A 121 -16.48 -11.48 7.54
N LEU A 122 -16.31 -11.62 8.86
CA LEU A 122 -15.28 -10.90 9.62
C LEU A 122 -13.86 -11.25 9.14
N ALA A 123 -13.61 -12.53 8.85
CA ALA A 123 -12.32 -12.97 8.33
C ALA A 123 -12.05 -12.38 6.93
N LEU A 124 -13.05 -12.35 6.06
CA LEU A 124 -12.94 -11.76 4.72
C LEU A 124 -12.69 -10.25 4.79
N GLU A 125 -13.40 -9.52 5.64
CA GLU A 125 -13.18 -8.08 5.85
C GLU A 125 -11.75 -7.80 6.32
N THR A 126 -11.25 -8.60 7.26
CA THR A 126 -9.87 -8.49 7.76
C THR A 126 -8.85 -8.79 6.66
N ALA A 127 -9.09 -9.81 5.83
CA ALA A 127 -8.23 -10.13 4.70
C ALA A 127 -8.21 -9.01 3.64
N VAL A 128 -9.34 -8.35 3.39
CA VAL A 128 -9.41 -7.18 2.51
C VAL A 128 -8.62 -6.00 3.08
N LEU A 129 -8.64 -5.77 4.40
CA LEU A 129 -7.78 -4.77 5.04
C LEU A 129 -6.29 -5.09 4.85
N ALA A 130 -5.90 -6.35 5.01
CA ALA A 130 -4.53 -6.79 4.77
C ALA A 130 -4.11 -6.58 3.30
N GLN A 131 -5.00 -6.86 2.33
CA GLN A 131 -4.73 -6.57 0.92
C GLN A 131 -4.56 -5.06 0.67
N LYS A 132 -5.39 -4.21 1.27
CA LYS A 132 -5.24 -2.75 1.12
C LYS A 132 -3.93 -2.25 1.70
N ALA A 133 -3.49 -2.79 2.84
CA ALA A 133 -2.18 -2.49 3.42
C ALA A 133 -1.04 -2.91 2.49
N TYR A 134 -1.11 -4.13 1.94
CA TYR A 134 -0.16 -4.63 0.93
C TYR A 134 -0.08 -3.70 -0.29
N GLN A 135 -1.24 -3.33 -0.86
CA GLN A 135 -1.32 -2.45 -2.03
C GLN A 135 -0.73 -1.07 -1.72
N PHE A 136 -0.99 -0.54 -0.52
CA PHE A 136 -0.48 0.75 -0.05
C PHE A 136 1.05 0.76 0.08
N GLU A 137 1.63 -0.27 0.70
CA GLU A 137 3.09 -0.36 0.95
C GLU A 137 3.90 -0.62 -0.32
N LEU A 138 3.42 -1.52 -1.18
CA LEU A 138 4.14 -1.92 -2.39
C LEU A 138 3.86 -1.02 -3.59
N ASN A 139 2.89 -0.11 -3.46
CA ASN A 139 2.36 0.70 -4.56
C ASN A 139 1.87 -0.16 -5.74
N SER A 140 1.20 -1.27 -5.42
CA SER A 140 0.69 -2.24 -6.38
C SER A 140 -0.84 -2.22 -6.36
N GLU A 141 -1.45 -2.46 -7.52
CA GLU A 141 -2.90 -2.67 -7.66
C GLU A 141 -3.26 -4.17 -7.66
N GLN A 142 -2.30 -5.04 -7.40
CA GLN A 142 -2.52 -6.49 -7.41
C GLN A 142 -3.54 -6.91 -6.35
N GLU A 143 -4.48 -7.76 -6.75
CA GLU A 143 -5.51 -8.34 -5.90
C GLU A 143 -5.24 -9.83 -5.70
N PHE A 144 -5.42 -10.30 -4.46
CA PHE A 144 -5.26 -11.71 -4.07
C PHE A 144 -6.55 -12.28 -3.47
N ILE A 145 -7.30 -11.43 -2.76
CA ILE A 145 -8.52 -11.76 -2.03
C ILE A 145 -9.72 -11.53 -2.95
N ASN A 146 -10.47 -12.60 -3.21
CA ASN A 146 -11.72 -12.58 -3.98
C ASN A 146 -12.93 -12.62 -3.02
N ILE A 147 -14.11 -12.21 -3.47
CA ILE A 147 -15.35 -12.29 -2.69
C ILE A 147 -16.02 -13.67 -2.86
N ILE A 148 -15.63 -14.46 -3.87
CA ILE A 148 -16.35 -15.68 -4.31
C ILE A 148 -15.93 -16.95 -3.53
N TYR A 149 -15.29 -16.87 -2.36
CA TYR A 149 -14.92 -18.08 -1.61
C TYR A 149 -16.12 -18.83 -1.01
N TRP A 150 -17.25 -18.16 -0.83
CA TRP A 150 -18.43 -18.75 -0.19
C TRP A 150 -19.32 -19.50 -1.17
N ASP A 151 -19.37 -20.83 -1.03
CA ASP A 151 -20.30 -21.67 -1.77
C ASP A 151 -21.61 -21.90 -0.99
N SER A 152 -22.67 -21.20 -1.40
CA SER A 152 -23.99 -21.34 -0.76
C SER A 152 -24.60 -22.73 -0.90
N THR A 153 -24.27 -23.49 -1.96
CA THR A 153 -24.84 -24.82 -2.20
C THR A 153 -24.31 -25.87 -1.22
N HIS A 154 -23.07 -25.69 -0.76
CA HIS A 154 -22.41 -26.56 0.22
C HIS A 154 -22.22 -25.87 1.58
N ARG A 155 -23.06 -24.87 1.92
CA ARG A 155 -23.02 -24.13 3.20
C ARG A 155 -21.68 -23.48 3.52
N GLY A 156 -20.93 -23.08 2.50
CA GLY A 156 -19.66 -22.38 2.60
C GLY A 156 -18.49 -23.28 3.00
N LEU A 157 -18.65 -24.60 3.03
CA LEU A 157 -17.55 -25.51 3.38
C LEU A 157 -16.33 -25.24 2.47
N LEU A 158 -15.14 -25.27 3.07
CA LEU A 158 -13.84 -24.96 2.44
C LEU A 158 -13.58 -23.48 2.06
N ALA A 159 -14.47 -22.55 2.43
CA ALA A 159 -14.24 -21.12 2.19
C ALA A 159 -13.01 -20.59 2.95
N GLY A 160 -12.73 -21.14 4.14
CA GLY A 160 -11.58 -20.75 4.97
C GLY A 160 -10.25 -21.17 4.36
N GLU A 161 -10.16 -22.41 3.86
CA GLU A 161 -8.99 -22.96 3.19
C GLU A 161 -8.67 -22.19 1.90
N SER A 162 -9.71 -21.83 1.14
CA SER A 162 -9.57 -21.03 -0.07
C SER A 162 -9.04 -19.62 0.23
N LEU A 163 -9.61 -18.96 1.26
CA LEU A 163 -9.14 -17.65 1.72
C LEU A 163 -7.69 -17.72 2.21
N LEU A 164 -7.35 -18.74 3.00
CA LEU A 164 -6.01 -18.96 3.51
C LEU A 164 -5.00 -19.15 2.37
N SER A 165 -5.35 -19.91 1.33
CA SER A 165 -4.50 -20.09 0.15
C SER A 165 -4.19 -18.76 -0.56
N SER A 166 -5.18 -17.87 -0.69
CA SER A 166 -4.97 -16.53 -1.23
C SER A 166 -4.08 -15.67 -0.33
N LEU A 167 -4.25 -15.73 1.00
CA LEU A 167 -3.39 -15.02 1.95
C LEU A 167 -1.94 -15.50 1.89
N VAL A 168 -1.70 -16.81 1.78
CA VAL A 168 -0.34 -17.37 1.62
C VAL A 168 0.29 -16.91 0.30
N SER A 169 -0.51 -16.82 -0.77
CA SER A 169 -0.02 -16.30 -2.06
C SER A 169 0.38 -14.82 -1.95
N MET A 170 -0.41 -14.02 -1.24
CA MET A 170 -0.11 -12.61 -0.96
C MET A 170 1.17 -12.48 -0.10
N GLU A 171 1.31 -13.29 0.94
CA GLU A 171 2.50 -13.32 1.79
C GLU A 171 3.76 -13.69 1.00
N GLN A 172 3.68 -14.68 0.10
CA GLN A 172 4.80 -15.07 -0.74
C GLN A 172 5.23 -13.95 -1.70
N SER A 173 4.26 -13.21 -2.25
CA SER A 173 4.54 -12.02 -3.06
C SER A 173 5.25 -10.94 -2.22
N TYR A 174 4.77 -10.69 -0.99
CA TYR A 174 5.38 -9.73 -0.07
C TYR A 174 6.80 -10.14 0.32
N LYS A 175 7.07 -11.42 0.56
CA LYS A 175 8.43 -11.93 0.86
C LYS A 175 9.39 -11.74 -0.31
N THR A 176 8.93 -11.95 -1.54
CA THR A 176 9.72 -11.66 -2.74
C THR A 176 10.04 -10.17 -2.84
N TYR A 177 9.09 -9.31 -2.49
CA TYR A 177 9.37 -7.88 -2.44
C TYR A 177 10.41 -7.49 -1.38
N LEU A 178 10.34 -8.11 -0.19
CA LEU A 178 11.29 -7.84 0.90
C LEU A 178 12.72 -8.30 0.63
N SER A 179 12.96 -9.18 -0.36
CA SER A 179 14.34 -9.56 -0.69
C SER A 179 15.13 -8.42 -1.30
N ASP A 180 14.45 -7.44 -1.91
CA ASP A 180 15.06 -6.27 -2.51
C ASP A 180 14.97 -5.07 -1.56
N ARG A 181 16.12 -4.73 -0.95
CA ARG A 181 16.19 -3.60 -0.03
C ARG A 181 16.15 -2.28 -0.79
N LYS A 182 15.17 -1.42 -0.47
CA LYS A 182 15.15 -0.04 -0.96
C LYS A 182 16.32 0.77 -0.40
N LEU A 183 16.74 1.77 -1.17
CA LEU A 183 17.75 2.72 -0.74
C LEU A 183 17.11 3.68 0.27
N GLU A 184 17.71 3.82 1.46
CA GLU A 184 17.27 4.74 2.51
C GLU A 184 18.08 6.04 2.39
N ILE A 185 17.41 7.17 2.22
CA ILE A 185 18.03 8.49 2.05
C ILE A 185 17.47 9.47 3.07
N GLU A 186 18.33 10.30 3.62
CA GLU A 186 17.98 11.45 4.45
C GLU A 186 18.34 12.74 3.71
N LYS A 187 17.38 13.66 3.61
CA LYS A 187 17.55 14.97 2.98
C LYS A 187 17.09 16.07 3.93
N THR A 188 18.00 16.98 4.24
CA THR A 188 17.73 18.21 4.98
C THR A 188 17.49 19.35 4.00
N ILE A 189 16.38 20.06 4.18
CA ILE A 189 15.92 21.13 3.29
C ILE A 189 15.69 22.38 4.14
N SER A 190 16.37 23.47 3.77
CA SER A 190 16.13 24.80 4.32
C SER A 190 14.96 25.45 3.56
N LEU A 191 13.95 25.93 4.28
CA LEU A 191 12.84 26.67 3.68
C LEU A 191 13.33 27.99 3.09
N LYS A 192 14.29 28.65 3.74
CA LYS A 192 14.92 29.87 3.23
C LYS A 192 15.52 29.66 1.83
N ASP A 193 16.22 28.56 1.62
CA ASP A 193 16.84 28.22 0.34
C ASP A 193 15.81 27.71 -0.68
N LEU A 194 14.80 26.97 -0.23
CA LEU A 194 13.77 26.39 -1.08
C LEU A 194 12.80 27.46 -1.62
N ASN A 195 12.29 28.31 -0.72
CA ASN A 195 11.32 29.36 -1.02
C ASN A 195 11.39 30.46 0.05
N SER A 196 12.22 31.48 -0.21
CA SER A 196 12.40 32.62 0.69
C SER A 196 11.11 33.41 0.93
N GLN A 197 10.23 33.51 -0.08
CA GLN A 197 8.93 34.17 0.05
C GLN A 197 8.02 33.43 1.04
N ALA A 198 8.01 32.09 1.00
CA ALA A 198 7.26 31.27 1.97
C ALA A 198 7.76 31.48 3.40
N LEU A 199 9.07 31.67 3.61
CA LEU A 199 9.61 32.02 4.93
C LEU A 199 9.17 33.41 5.39
N ILE A 200 9.12 34.40 4.49
CA ILE A 200 8.63 35.75 4.80
C ILE A 200 7.14 35.70 5.17
N ASP A 201 6.34 34.97 4.40
CA ASP A 201 4.91 34.75 4.69
C ASP A 201 4.73 34.04 6.05
N PHE A 202 5.55 33.02 6.34
CA PHE A 202 5.53 32.35 7.64
C PHE A 202 5.83 33.30 8.81
N LYS A 203 6.82 34.19 8.67
CA LYS A 203 7.19 35.16 9.71
C LYS A 203 6.14 36.26 9.90
N THR A 204 5.42 36.64 8.85
CA THR A 204 4.46 37.76 8.87
C THR A 204 3.03 37.32 9.18
N LYS A 205 2.58 36.21 8.59
CA LYS A 205 1.20 35.69 8.70
C LYS A 205 1.09 34.49 9.64
N GLY A 206 2.20 33.86 9.98
CA GLY A 206 2.20 32.60 10.74
C GLY A 206 1.85 31.38 9.89
N ASP A 207 1.61 31.53 8.60
CA ASP A 207 1.25 30.43 7.69
C ASP A 207 2.09 30.49 6.43
N CYS A 208 2.52 29.33 5.91
CA CYS A 208 3.17 29.26 4.62
C CYS A 208 2.90 27.95 3.88
N THR A 209 2.94 28.04 2.55
CA THR A 209 2.85 26.89 1.65
C THR A 209 4.16 26.74 0.91
N PHE A 210 4.69 25.52 0.87
CA PHE A 210 5.89 25.20 0.11
C PHE A 210 5.72 23.89 -0.66
N LEU A 211 6.47 23.78 -1.76
CA LEU A 211 6.41 22.63 -2.66
C LEU A 211 7.75 21.93 -2.66
N LEU A 212 7.71 20.62 -2.49
CA LEU A 212 8.85 19.74 -2.72
C LEU A 212 8.71 19.18 -4.13
N THR A 213 9.52 19.70 -5.05
CA THR A 213 9.43 19.38 -6.48
C THR A 213 10.25 18.14 -6.80
N GLN A 214 9.90 17.45 -7.89
CA GLN A 214 10.66 16.31 -8.41
C GLN A 214 12.14 16.68 -8.68
N LYS A 215 12.36 17.88 -9.20
CA LYS A 215 13.69 18.46 -9.44
C LYS A 215 14.58 18.45 -8.20
N LEU A 216 14.03 18.76 -7.03
CA LEU A 216 14.77 18.79 -5.76
C LEU A 216 15.43 17.45 -5.41
N PHE A 217 14.83 16.33 -5.82
CA PHE A 217 15.31 14.98 -5.52
C PHE A 217 16.09 14.36 -6.69
N ASP A 218 15.71 14.67 -7.94
CA ASP A 218 16.44 14.17 -9.12
C ASP A 218 17.84 14.77 -9.23
N HIS A 219 18.07 16.00 -8.74
CA HIS A 219 19.43 16.56 -8.70
C HIS A 219 20.37 15.83 -7.72
N ASP A 220 19.84 15.21 -6.66
CA ASP A 220 20.65 14.41 -5.75
C ASP A 220 20.90 13.02 -6.34
N PHE A 221 19.84 12.38 -6.84
CA PHE A 221 19.87 11.01 -7.34
C PHE A 221 18.95 10.84 -8.55
N PRO A 222 19.42 11.15 -9.77
CA PRO A 222 18.57 11.16 -10.98
C PRO A 222 18.09 9.77 -11.41
N GLY A 223 18.82 8.71 -11.09
CA GLY A 223 18.41 7.33 -11.37
C GLY A 223 17.33 6.78 -10.42
N HIS A 224 16.98 7.50 -9.35
CA HIS A 224 16.05 6.98 -8.34
C HIS A 224 14.59 7.22 -8.72
N TYR A 225 13.75 6.21 -8.57
CA TYR A 225 12.30 6.31 -8.69
C TYR A 225 11.62 5.73 -7.43
N GLN A 226 10.28 5.75 -7.40
CA GLN A 226 9.47 5.28 -6.28
C GLN A 226 9.88 5.89 -4.94
N ARG A 227 10.09 7.21 -4.93
CA ARG A 227 10.51 7.95 -3.75
C ARG A 227 9.36 8.11 -2.76
N GLN A 228 9.44 7.42 -1.63
CA GLN A 228 8.40 7.37 -0.61
C GLN A 228 8.93 7.84 0.73
N ILE A 229 8.20 8.74 1.39
CA ILE A 229 8.56 9.24 2.71
C ILE A 229 8.48 8.08 3.71
N LYS A 230 9.51 7.93 4.54
CA LYS A 230 9.52 7.05 5.72
C LYS A 230 9.22 7.83 7.00
N SER A 231 9.75 9.05 7.11
CA SER A 231 9.41 9.99 8.18
C SER A 231 9.79 11.41 7.79
N ILE A 232 9.13 12.40 8.38
CA ILE A 232 9.47 13.82 8.28
C ILE A 232 9.62 14.38 9.69
N SER A 233 10.58 15.28 9.87
CA SER A 233 10.71 16.06 11.10
C SER A 233 11.01 17.52 10.76
N ILE A 234 10.47 18.42 11.57
CA ILE A 234 10.59 19.87 11.39
C ILE A 234 11.38 20.46 12.56
N SER A 235 12.35 21.31 12.24
CA SER A 235 13.01 22.18 13.21
C SER A 235 12.78 23.63 12.85
N ILE A 236 12.41 24.45 13.82
CA ILE A 236 12.17 25.89 13.68
C ILE A 236 13.15 26.59 14.63
N PRO A 237 14.38 26.91 14.18
CA PRO A 237 15.33 27.64 15.00
C PRO A 237 14.82 29.06 15.26
N ALA A 238 14.44 29.31 16.51
CA ALA A 238 13.91 30.58 16.98
C ALA A 238 14.31 30.79 18.45
N ILE A 239 14.24 32.04 18.92
CA ILE A 239 14.43 32.34 20.34
C ILE A 239 13.13 32.02 21.06
N ILE A 240 13.13 30.89 21.78
CA ILE A 240 11.98 30.40 22.54
C ILE A 240 12.29 30.54 24.04
N GLY A 241 11.31 31.00 24.82
CA GLY A 241 11.46 31.12 26.26
C GLY A 241 11.56 29.75 26.97
N PRO A 242 12.10 29.70 28.19
CA PRO A 242 12.12 28.47 28.97
C PRO A 242 10.69 27.97 29.24
N TYR A 243 10.47 26.65 29.07
CA TYR A 243 9.17 25.98 29.24
C TYR A 243 8.05 26.50 28.32
N GLN A 244 8.41 27.10 27.19
CA GLN A 244 7.46 27.52 26.16
C GLN A 244 7.45 26.54 25.00
N ASN A 245 6.26 26.11 24.59
CA ASN A 245 6.07 25.27 23.42
C ASN A 245 5.70 26.12 22.20
N ILE A 246 5.94 25.55 21.02
CA ILE A 246 5.40 26.03 19.76
C ILE A 246 4.05 25.34 19.53
N HIS A 247 3.08 26.04 18.96
CA HIS A 247 1.81 25.49 18.53
C HIS A 247 1.72 25.61 17.01
N ALA A 248 2.28 24.61 16.31
CA ALA A 248 2.27 24.56 14.85
C ALA A 248 1.67 23.26 14.33
N THR A 249 1.17 23.29 13.10
CA THR A 249 0.62 22.15 12.37
C THR A 249 1.27 22.08 11.00
N LEU A 250 1.81 20.93 10.63
CA LEU A 250 2.25 20.64 9.27
C LEU A 250 1.22 19.73 8.61
N SER A 251 0.84 20.03 7.37
CA SER A 251 -0.11 19.24 6.60
C SER A 251 0.38 19.02 5.17
N GLN A 252 0.09 17.84 4.62
CA GLN A 252 0.40 17.49 3.24
C GLN A 252 -0.89 17.48 2.42
N SER A 253 -1.07 18.43 1.51
CA SER A 253 -2.30 18.55 0.71
C SER A 253 -2.25 17.71 -0.57
N HIS A 254 -1.07 17.60 -1.18
CA HIS A 254 -0.85 16.83 -2.40
C HIS A 254 0.43 15.99 -2.28
N ASN A 255 0.42 14.78 -2.84
CA ASN A 255 1.63 13.97 -2.97
C ASN A 255 1.61 13.12 -4.25
N SER A 256 2.80 12.80 -4.78
CA SER A 256 2.92 12.01 -5.99
C SER A 256 4.19 11.14 -6.01
N VAL A 257 4.08 9.95 -6.62
CA VAL A 257 5.14 8.93 -6.71
C VAL A 257 5.22 8.38 -8.14
N ALA A 258 6.43 8.29 -8.69
CA ALA A 258 6.70 7.50 -9.90
C ALA A 258 6.87 6.02 -9.52
N LEU A 259 5.97 5.15 -9.99
CA LEU A 259 5.88 3.73 -9.63
C LEU A 259 6.93 2.86 -10.31
N SER A 260 7.44 3.28 -11.46
CA SER A 260 8.43 2.56 -12.26
C SER A 260 9.50 3.52 -12.79
N ALA A 261 10.61 2.98 -13.28
CA ALA A 261 11.64 3.71 -14.02
C ALA A 261 11.14 4.14 -15.42
N ASP A 262 10.10 4.99 -15.45
CA ASP A 262 9.46 5.51 -16.65
C ASP A 262 9.67 7.03 -16.73
N ILE A 263 10.29 7.48 -17.82
CA ILE A 263 10.61 8.89 -18.03
C ILE A 263 9.36 9.76 -18.19
N GLU A 264 8.25 9.20 -18.67
CA GLU A 264 7.00 9.95 -18.83
C GLU A 264 6.40 10.31 -17.47
N ALA A 265 6.55 9.45 -16.45
CA ALA A 265 6.21 9.78 -15.07
C ALA A 265 7.05 10.95 -14.56
N VAL A 266 8.36 10.92 -14.79
CA VAL A 266 9.26 12.01 -14.37
C VAL A 266 8.93 13.32 -15.07
N LYS A 267 8.71 13.31 -16.39
CA LYS A 267 8.29 14.49 -17.16
C LYS A 267 6.99 15.07 -16.63
N TYR A 268 6.02 14.22 -16.29
CA TYR A 268 4.78 14.66 -15.65
C TYR A 268 5.04 15.33 -14.29
N LEU A 269 5.85 14.71 -13.42
CA LEU A 269 6.20 15.27 -12.11
C LEU A 269 7.04 16.55 -12.17
N LEU A 270 7.77 16.75 -13.27
CA LEU A 270 8.48 18.00 -13.57
C LEU A 270 7.55 19.09 -14.17
N GLY A 271 6.28 18.77 -14.43
CA GLY A 271 5.32 19.72 -15.03
C GLY A 271 5.42 19.86 -16.55
N HIS A 272 6.17 18.99 -17.23
CA HIS A 272 6.30 18.99 -18.70
C HIS A 272 5.10 18.33 -19.40
N SER A 273 4.26 17.60 -18.66
CA SER A 273 3.04 16.95 -19.17
C SER A 273 1.86 17.28 -18.28
N ILE A 274 0.68 17.44 -18.88
CA ILE A 274 -0.57 17.75 -18.18
C ILE A 274 -1.31 16.46 -17.78
N GLN A 275 -1.08 15.35 -18.51
CA GLN A 275 -1.78 14.09 -18.27
C GLN A 275 -0.93 13.14 -17.44
N ALA A 276 -1.50 12.67 -16.31
CA ALA A 276 -0.84 11.72 -15.42
C ALA A 276 -0.72 10.33 -16.10
N PRO A 277 0.50 9.77 -16.23
CA PRO A 277 0.67 8.42 -16.73
C PRO A 277 0.27 7.38 -15.66
N LYS A 278 0.01 6.14 -16.08
CA LYS A 278 -0.31 5.03 -15.15
C LYS A 278 0.83 4.71 -14.18
N SER A 279 2.05 5.04 -14.58
CA SER A 279 3.27 4.94 -13.78
C SER A 279 3.41 6.07 -12.74
N ALA A 280 2.44 6.99 -12.64
CA ALA A 280 2.39 8.01 -11.60
C ALA A 280 1.18 7.78 -10.68
N ARG A 281 1.42 7.77 -9.37
CA ARG A 281 0.40 7.62 -8.33
C ARG A 281 0.28 8.92 -7.55
N GLN A 282 -0.95 9.39 -7.34
CA GLN A 282 -1.22 10.69 -6.72
C GLN A 282 -2.15 10.58 -5.53
N ASP A 283 -1.90 11.41 -4.52
CA ASP A 283 -2.82 11.75 -3.44
C ASP A 283 -3.31 10.58 -2.58
N TRP A 284 -2.54 9.50 -2.54
CA TRP A 284 -2.78 8.42 -1.59
C TRP A 284 -2.50 8.92 -0.18
N ARG A 285 -3.49 8.75 0.71
CA ARG A 285 -3.49 9.26 2.09
C ARG A 285 -3.14 10.77 2.18
N ASN A 286 -3.67 11.58 1.26
CA ASN A 286 -3.53 13.04 1.35
C ASN A 286 -4.23 13.64 2.58
N ASN A 287 -3.93 14.90 2.86
CA ASN A 287 -4.49 15.69 3.98
C ASN A 287 -4.14 15.18 5.38
N GLN A 288 -3.08 14.37 5.51
CA GLN A 288 -2.49 14.06 6.81
C GLN A 288 -1.92 15.31 7.46
N LYS A 289 -1.88 15.31 8.79
CA LYS A 289 -1.41 16.42 9.60
C LYS A 289 -0.61 15.92 10.80
N ILE A 290 0.39 16.68 11.20
CA ILE A 290 1.10 16.51 12.47
C ILE A 290 1.07 17.81 13.26
N ALA A 291 1.11 17.70 14.58
CA ALA A 291 1.31 18.83 15.47
C ALA A 291 2.79 18.95 15.85
N ILE A 292 3.33 20.16 15.85
CA ILE A 292 4.71 20.47 16.24
C ILE A 292 4.64 21.22 17.56
N SER A 293 5.32 20.70 18.58
CA SER A 293 5.31 21.23 19.95
C SER A 293 6.69 21.70 20.42
N ARG A 294 7.75 20.94 20.06
CA ARG A 294 9.12 21.21 20.50
C ARG A 294 9.86 22.16 19.57
N GLY A 295 9.59 22.06 18.26
CA GLY A 295 10.28 22.87 17.24
C GLY A 295 11.73 22.46 16.97
N ILE A 296 12.20 21.32 17.48
CA ILE A 296 13.53 20.76 17.21
C ILE A 296 13.33 19.28 16.85
N GLU A 297 13.67 18.92 15.61
CA GLU A 297 13.51 17.58 15.03
C GLU A 297 12.15 16.93 15.37
N ASP A 298 11.09 17.74 15.33
CA ASP A 298 9.76 17.31 15.75
C ASP A 298 9.06 16.57 14.62
N SER A 299 8.76 15.28 14.83
CA SER A 299 8.04 14.42 13.89
C SER A 299 6.53 14.37 14.15
N GLY A 300 6.05 15.08 15.18
CA GLY A 300 4.66 15.04 15.62
C GLY A 300 4.25 13.78 16.38
N LEU A 301 5.23 12.98 16.78
CA LEU A 301 5.08 11.85 17.69
C LEU A 301 5.82 12.13 18.99
N PHE A 302 5.36 11.54 20.09
CA PHE A 302 6.08 11.61 21.36
C PHE A 302 7.44 10.91 21.25
N GLN A 303 7.44 9.73 20.64
CA GLN A 303 8.62 8.93 20.31
C GLN A 303 8.50 8.45 18.86
N LEU A 304 9.57 8.63 18.08
CA LEU A 304 9.67 8.09 16.73
C LEU A 304 10.19 6.65 16.81
N ASP A 305 9.31 5.67 16.58
CA ASP A 305 9.66 4.24 16.54
C ASP A 305 9.33 3.64 15.17
N PHE A 306 10.35 3.14 14.47
CA PHE A 306 10.18 2.50 13.16
C PHE A 306 9.59 1.09 13.24
N LYS A 307 9.37 0.56 14.46
CA LYS A 307 8.75 -0.75 14.72
C LYS A 307 7.30 -0.64 15.21
N ASP A 308 6.72 0.55 15.18
CA ASP A 308 5.31 0.75 15.53
C ASP A 308 4.41 -0.08 14.59
N GLU A 309 3.29 -0.59 15.14
CA GLU A 309 2.26 -1.29 14.36
C GLU A 309 1.49 -0.34 13.45
N LEU A 310 1.45 0.95 13.81
CA LEU A 310 0.85 2.00 13.00
C LEU A 310 1.88 2.62 12.06
N TYR A 311 1.41 2.99 10.86
CA TYR A 311 2.21 3.81 9.96
C TYR A 311 2.57 5.14 10.61
N LEU A 312 3.83 5.54 10.43
CA LEU A 312 4.30 6.86 10.81
C LEU A 312 3.56 7.95 10.00
N PRO A 313 3.43 9.18 10.54
CA PRO A 313 2.86 10.27 9.78
C PRO A 313 3.57 10.46 8.43
N PHE A 314 2.77 10.56 7.37
CA PHE A 314 3.19 10.69 5.97
C PHE A 314 3.97 9.49 5.40
N GLU A 315 4.06 8.38 6.11
CA GLU A 315 4.74 7.18 5.63
C GLU A 315 4.11 6.65 4.34
N ASN A 316 4.97 6.23 3.40
CA ASN A 316 4.65 5.71 2.08
C ASN A 316 3.98 6.71 1.12
N THR A 317 3.76 7.96 1.54
CA THR A 317 3.36 9.07 0.65
C THR A 317 4.54 9.53 -0.21
N GLY A 318 4.25 10.20 -1.31
CA GLY A 318 5.28 10.69 -2.23
C GLY A 318 6.09 11.87 -1.70
N VAL A 319 7.39 11.87 -2.00
CA VAL A 319 8.26 13.00 -1.67
C VAL A 319 7.92 14.25 -2.49
N VAL A 320 7.45 14.07 -3.73
CA VAL A 320 6.94 15.17 -4.56
C VAL A 320 5.59 15.56 -4.00
N SER A 321 5.52 16.72 -3.35
CA SER A 321 4.38 17.03 -2.49
C SER A 321 4.22 18.51 -2.19
N THR A 322 3.00 18.90 -1.85
CA THR A 322 2.64 20.26 -1.42
C THR A 322 2.33 20.25 0.07
N TRP A 323 2.97 21.16 0.79
CA TRP A 323 2.90 21.25 2.25
C TRP A 323 2.39 22.61 2.68
N ASN A 324 1.59 22.61 3.74
CA ASN A 324 1.18 23.81 4.44
C ASN A 324 1.62 23.72 5.91
N LEU A 325 2.45 24.66 6.33
CA LEU A 325 2.92 24.83 7.69
C LEU A 325 2.21 26.04 8.30
N SER A 326 1.45 25.77 9.36
CA SER A 326 0.68 26.76 10.10
C SER A 326 1.17 26.88 11.53
N MET A 327 1.52 28.09 11.95
CA MET A 327 1.90 28.47 13.30
C MET A 327 1.23 29.83 13.60
N PRO A 328 -0.06 29.83 14.00
CA PRO A 328 -0.83 31.06 14.15
C PRO A 328 -0.24 32.01 15.19
N LEU A 329 -0.10 33.31 14.85
CA LEU A 329 0.50 34.32 15.73
C LEU A 329 -0.27 34.49 17.05
N GLU A 330 -1.60 34.41 17.01
CA GLU A 330 -2.46 34.59 18.19
C GLU A 330 -2.21 33.53 19.28
N ASN A 331 -1.78 32.33 18.87
CA ASN A 331 -1.56 31.18 19.75
C ASN A 331 -0.11 31.02 20.20
N ASN A 332 0.82 31.78 19.60
CA ASN A 332 2.26 31.63 19.79
C ASN A 332 2.87 32.95 20.25
N LYS A 333 3.16 33.04 21.56
CA LYS A 333 3.81 34.22 22.16
C LYS A 333 5.34 34.20 21.98
N ILE A 334 5.82 33.94 20.77
CA ILE A 334 7.25 33.97 20.43
C ILE A 334 7.55 35.16 19.52
N ASP A 335 8.80 35.60 19.51
CA ASP A 335 9.22 36.60 18.54
C ASP A 335 9.45 35.94 17.17
N TYR A 336 8.48 36.07 16.27
CA TYR A 336 8.58 35.54 14.91
C TYR A 336 9.74 36.15 14.13
N SER A 337 10.20 37.36 14.47
CA SER A 337 11.34 37.97 13.82
C SER A 337 12.64 37.21 14.10
N SER A 338 12.71 36.52 15.25
CA SER A 338 13.84 35.67 15.66
C SER A 338 13.95 34.36 14.90
N ILE A 339 12.91 33.94 14.16
CA ILE A 339 12.94 32.74 13.32
C ILE A 339 13.97 32.95 12.22
N SER A 340 15.04 32.15 12.24
CA SER A 340 16.10 32.23 11.23
C SER A 340 15.77 31.45 9.96
N ASP A 341 15.11 30.30 10.11
CA ASP A 341 14.75 29.38 9.03
C ASP A 341 13.69 28.36 9.51
N VAL A 342 13.21 27.53 8.60
CA VAL A 342 12.50 26.27 8.90
C VAL A 342 13.26 25.14 8.22
N ILE A 343 13.76 24.20 9.02
CA ILE A 343 14.53 23.05 8.55
C ILE A 343 13.61 21.85 8.47
N ILE A 344 13.52 21.27 7.28
CA ILE A 344 12.71 20.11 6.96
C ILE A 344 13.65 18.93 6.75
N ASN A 345 13.60 17.95 7.65
CA ASN A 345 14.35 16.71 7.56
C ASN A 345 13.43 15.60 7.08
N ILE A 346 13.63 15.16 5.83
CA ILE A 346 12.86 14.06 5.23
C ILE A 346 13.75 12.84 5.12
N ARG A 347 13.27 11.73 5.69
CA ARG A 347 13.80 10.41 5.44
C ARG A 347 12.87 9.71 4.47
N TYR A 348 13.40 9.22 3.37
CA TYR A 348 12.62 8.57 2.33
C TYR A 348 13.36 7.35 1.80
N THR A 349 12.61 6.47 1.15
CA THR A 349 13.16 5.30 0.44
C THR A 349 13.00 5.46 -1.06
N ALA A 350 13.90 4.89 -1.85
CA ALA A 350 13.85 4.89 -3.30
C ALA A 350 14.39 3.58 -3.91
N ILE A 351 14.13 3.38 -5.21
CA ILE A 351 14.66 2.26 -6.00
C ILE A 351 15.53 2.83 -7.13
N ASP A 352 16.64 2.18 -7.43
CA ASP A 352 17.50 2.54 -8.56
C ASP A 352 16.95 1.99 -9.89
N GLY A 353 16.70 2.90 -10.84
CA GLY A 353 16.28 2.59 -12.21
C GLY A 353 17.45 2.31 -13.17
N GLY A 354 18.69 2.41 -12.69
CA GLY A 354 19.90 2.17 -13.47
C GLY A 354 20.36 3.37 -14.28
N LYS A 355 21.50 3.20 -14.96
CA LYS A 355 22.21 4.29 -15.63
C LYS A 355 21.44 4.93 -16.78
N ASP A 356 20.79 4.12 -17.62
CA ASP A 356 20.06 4.65 -18.78
C ASP A 356 18.89 5.55 -18.35
N PHE A 357 18.18 5.17 -17.28
CA PHE A 357 17.12 5.98 -16.70
C PHE A 357 17.67 7.29 -16.12
N SER A 358 18.78 7.21 -15.37
CA SER A 358 19.48 8.38 -14.84
C SER A 358 19.87 9.38 -15.93
N ASP A 359 20.40 8.89 -17.06
CA ASP A 359 20.83 9.74 -18.18
C ASP A 359 19.62 10.45 -18.84
N GLN A 360 18.47 9.78 -18.98
CA GLN A 360 17.22 10.37 -19.49
C GLN A 360 16.63 11.42 -18.54
N VAL A 361 16.70 11.18 -17.22
CA VAL A 361 16.26 12.14 -16.21
C VAL A 361 17.13 13.39 -16.25
N ASN A 362 18.46 13.25 -16.34
CA ASN A 362 19.36 14.40 -16.46
C ASN A 362 19.12 15.22 -17.73
N GLU A 363 18.81 14.57 -18.86
CA GLU A 363 18.40 15.27 -20.07
C GLU A 363 17.10 16.07 -19.87
N SER A 364 16.11 15.47 -19.21
CA SER A 364 14.84 16.14 -18.89
C SER A 364 15.03 17.30 -17.91
N LEU A 365 15.93 17.18 -16.93
CA LEU A 365 16.30 18.26 -16.03
C LEU A 365 17.00 19.39 -16.79
N ALA A 366 17.98 19.08 -17.64
CA ALA A 366 18.73 20.07 -18.41
C ALA A 366 17.81 20.93 -19.29
N ASN A 367 16.71 20.35 -19.79
CA ASN A 367 15.71 21.02 -20.60
C ASN A 367 14.62 21.77 -19.80
N SER A 368 14.60 21.66 -18.46
CA SER A 368 13.63 22.39 -17.61
C SER A 368 13.95 23.89 -17.57
N ALA A 369 12.96 24.75 -17.85
CA ALA A 369 13.18 26.19 -18.04
C ALA A 369 13.33 27.00 -16.73
N ASP A 370 12.96 26.41 -15.59
CA ASP A 370 12.91 27.12 -14.30
C ASP A 370 14.12 26.77 -13.43
N TYR A 371 15.25 27.41 -13.70
CA TYR A 371 16.32 27.50 -12.71
C TYR A 371 16.31 28.92 -12.10
N PRO A 372 16.54 29.07 -10.79
CA PRO A 372 16.79 30.39 -10.22
C PRO A 372 18.06 30.95 -10.88
N THR A 373 17.86 31.95 -11.72
CA THR A 373 18.91 32.59 -12.54
C THR A 373 19.39 33.89 -11.93
N ALA A 374 19.20 34.07 -10.62
CA ALA A 374 19.67 35.25 -9.94
C ALA A 374 20.26 34.90 -8.58
N LEU A 375 21.39 35.51 -8.29
CA LEU A 375 22.07 35.51 -7.02
C LEU A 375 21.74 36.80 -6.28
N TYR A 376 21.42 36.69 -4.99
CA TYR A 376 21.28 37.82 -4.10
C TYR A 376 22.16 37.61 -2.87
N TYR A 377 23.05 38.57 -2.60
CA TYR A 377 23.93 38.56 -1.44
C TYR A 377 23.90 39.91 -0.72
N ASP A 378 23.63 39.87 0.58
CA ASP A 378 23.94 40.97 1.49
C ASP A 378 25.42 40.83 1.89
N LEU A 379 26.29 41.63 1.30
CA LEU A 379 27.74 41.42 1.44
C LEU A 379 28.22 41.56 2.88
N ALA A 380 27.57 42.40 3.69
CA ALA A 380 27.92 42.57 5.10
C ALA A 380 27.58 41.33 5.93
N ARG A 381 26.47 40.65 5.60
CA ARG A 381 26.03 39.43 6.31
C ARG A 381 26.73 38.18 5.78
N SER A 382 26.77 38.02 4.45
CA SER A 382 27.33 36.83 3.79
C SER A 382 28.85 36.76 3.89
N PHE A 383 29.54 37.91 3.90
CA PHE A 383 31.00 37.99 3.97
C PHE A 383 31.46 38.86 5.16
N SER A 384 30.95 38.56 6.36
CA SER A 384 31.15 39.40 7.56
C SER A 384 32.62 39.68 7.89
N SER A 385 33.53 38.71 7.77
CA SER A 385 34.98 38.88 7.97
C SER A 385 35.59 39.85 6.95
N ASN A 386 35.18 39.73 5.69
CA ASN A 386 35.66 40.55 4.58
C ASN A 386 35.13 41.97 4.71
N TRP A 387 33.88 42.13 5.13
CA TRP A 387 33.25 43.42 5.41
C TRP A 387 33.94 44.16 6.57
N GLN A 388 34.24 43.45 7.67
CA GLN A 388 34.99 44.02 8.80
C GLN A 388 36.38 44.48 8.35
N THR A 389 37.08 43.66 7.57
CA THR A 389 38.40 44.02 7.01
C THR A 389 38.29 45.24 6.10
N PHE A 390 37.31 45.28 5.20
CA PHE A 390 37.04 46.40 4.30
C PHE A 390 36.82 47.73 5.06
N MET A 391 36.06 47.71 6.15
CA MET A 391 35.78 48.93 6.93
C MET A 391 36.94 49.37 7.82
N GLN A 392 37.84 48.46 8.20
CA GLN A 392 38.96 48.74 9.09
C GLN A 392 40.28 49.01 8.35
N ASP A 393 40.44 48.50 7.12
CA ASP A 393 41.65 48.68 6.33
C ASP A 393 41.82 50.13 5.89
N ARG A 394 42.90 50.75 6.38
CA ARG A 394 43.30 52.13 6.07
C ARG A 394 44.67 52.20 5.40
N SER A 395 45.17 51.09 4.87
CA SER A 395 46.50 51.01 4.27
C SER A 395 46.64 51.81 2.97
N ASN A 396 45.55 51.95 2.21
CA ASN A 396 45.55 52.63 0.91
C ASN A 396 44.71 53.92 0.95
N VAL A 397 45.37 55.06 0.91
CA VAL A 397 44.73 56.40 0.92
C VAL A 397 43.98 56.74 -0.37
N LYS A 398 44.11 55.94 -1.44
CA LYS A 398 43.47 56.20 -2.73
C LYS A 398 42.24 55.33 -2.97
N LYS A 399 42.23 54.10 -2.44
CA LYS A 399 41.16 53.13 -2.67
C LYS A 399 40.81 52.38 -1.40
N GLN A 400 39.52 52.12 -1.19
CA GLN A 400 39.04 51.19 -0.17
C GLN A 400 38.39 49.98 -0.86
N GLN A 401 38.82 48.77 -0.49
CA GLN A 401 38.55 47.57 -1.28
C GLN A 401 37.83 46.48 -0.48
N LEU A 402 36.66 46.07 -0.96
CA LEU A 402 35.95 44.90 -0.47
C LEU A 402 36.28 43.71 -1.36
N LYS A 403 37.02 42.75 -0.80
CA LYS A 403 37.40 41.49 -1.47
C LYS A 403 36.44 40.40 -1.05
N PHE A 404 35.85 39.69 -2.00
CA PHE A 404 34.93 38.58 -1.75
C PHE A 404 35.01 37.60 -2.90
N ASP A 405 34.83 36.33 -2.59
CA ASP A 405 34.91 35.25 -3.58
C ASP A 405 33.56 34.55 -3.59
N PHE A 406 33.03 34.32 -4.79
CA PHE A 406 31.84 33.50 -4.95
C PHE A 406 32.24 32.10 -5.34
N ASN A 407 31.45 31.14 -4.89
CA ASN A 407 31.61 29.75 -5.30
C ASN A 407 30.34 29.32 -6.03
N ALA A 408 30.45 29.09 -7.34
CA ALA A 408 29.40 28.55 -8.19
C ALA A 408 28.88 27.21 -7.68
N ARG A 409 29.63 26.46 -6.86
CA ARG A 409 29.13 25.26 -6.19
C ARG A 409 28.11 25.56 -5.09
N GLU A 410 28.05 26.78 -4.57
CA GLU A 410 26.97 27.23 -3.68
C GLU A 410 25.65 27.40 -4.42
N LEU A 411 25.72 27.69 -5.72
CA LEU A 411 24.58 27.62 -6.62
C LEU A 411 24.27 26.15 -6.89
N LYS A 412 23.51 25.57 -5.94
CA LYS A 412 22.89 24.26 -6.07
C LYS A 412 22.37 24.11 -7.50
N TYR A 413 22.62 22.94 -8.13
CA TYR A 413 22.17 22.57 -9.49
C TYR A 413 23.03 23.03 -10.68
N PHE A 414 24.10 23.80 -10.48
CA PHE A 414 24.98 24.24 -11.57
C PHE A 414 26.42 23.79 -11.37
N ASN A 415 27.00 23.18 -12.41
CA ASN A 415 28.43 22.84 -12.45
C ASN A 415 29.23 23.98 -13.04
N SER A 416 28.59 24.78 -13.91
CA SER A 416 29.18 25.99 -14.41
C SER A 416 28.16 27.10 -14.62
N VAL A 417 28.59 28.32 -14.31
CA VAL A 417 27.73 29.51 -14.33
C VAL A 417 28.41 30.66 -15.04
N SER A 418 27.72 31.17 -16.06
CA SER A 418 28.09 32.41 -16.74
C SER A 418 27.20 33.54 -16.23
N LEU A 419 27.79 34.60 -15.68
CA LEU A 419 27.05 35.80 -15.31
C LEU A 419 26.76 36.63 -16.56
N ASP A 420 25.49 37.00 -16.74
CA ASP A 420 25.07 37.89 -17.82
C ASP A 420 25.17 39.35 -17.37
N SER A 421 24.80 39.63 -16.12
CA SER A 421 24.96 40.96 -15.54
C SER A 421 25.03 40.98 -14.02
N VAL A 422 25.67 42.02 -13.49
CA VAL A 422 25.75 42.28 -12.04
C VAL A 422 25.27 43.70 -11.74
N ILE A 423 24.46 43.82 -10.69
CA ILE A 423 23.92 45.06 -10.17
C ILE A 423 24.32 45.13 -8.69
N PHE A 424 24.76 46.30 -8.23
CA PHE A 424 24.98 46.56 -6.81
C PHE A 424 23.97 47.58 -6.30
N ARG A 425 23.26 47.24 -5.23
CA ARG A 425 22.47 48.19 -4.45
C ARG A 425 23.28 48.64 -3.24
N ILE A 426 23.49 49.94 -3.12
CA ILE A 426 24.23 50.55 -2.01
C ILE A 426 23.24 51.38 -1.22
N THR A 427 23.06 51.03 0.05
CA THR A 427 22.20 51.77 0.97
C THR A 427 23.09 52.64 1.86
N THR A 428 22.80 53.93 1.87
CA THR A 428 23.47 54.92 2.71
C THR A 428 22.49 55.48 3.73
N SER A 429 23.00 56.25 4.69
CA SER A 429 22.14 57.01 5.60
C SER A 429 21.28 58.03 4.83
N SER A 430 20.10 58.35 5.37
CA SER A 430 19.08 59.16 4.69
C SER A 430 19.50 60.60 4.39
N ASP A 431 20.56 61.09 5.04
CA ASP A 431 21.15 62.41 4.83
C ASP A 431 22.10 62.47 3.63
N ILE A 432 22.53 61.32 3.09
CA ILE A 432 23.41 61.27 1.92
C ILE A 432 22.58 61.32 0.62
N THR A 433 22.93 62.25 -0.26
CA THR A 433 22.35 62.35 -1.60
C THR A 433 23.29 61.71 -2.61
N ILE A 434 22.80 60.77 -3.41
CA ILE A 434 23.64 60.09 -4.41
C ILE A 434 23.50 60.82 -5.76
N PRO A 435 24.60 61.36 -6.31
CA PRO A 435 24.58 62.04 -7.61
C PRO A 435 24.26 61.09 -8.76
N LYS A 436 23.70 61.62 -9.84
CA LYS A 436 23.43 60.86 -11.07
C LYS A 436 24.74 60.57 -11.81
N ASN A 437 24.96 59.31 -12.17
CA ASN A 437 26.07 58.82 -13.02
C ASN A 437 27.46 59.23 -12.51
N SER A 438 27.86 58.68 -11.37
CA SER A 438 29.20 58.90 -10.81
C SER A 438 30.07 57.65 -10.86
N ALA A 439 31.27 57.79 -11.43
CA ALA A 439 32.26 56.72 -11.57
C ALA A 439 33.18 56.68 -10.33
N ILE A 440 32.64 56.35 -9.16
CA ILE A 440 33.41 56.22 -7.92
C ILE A 440 33.70 54.77 -7.52
N LEU A 441 33.18 53.82 -8.30
CA LEU A 441 33.36 52.39 -8.07
C LEU A 441 34.09 51.76 -9.24
N SER A 442 34.93 50.79 -8.94
CA SER A 442 35.43 49.83 -9.91
C SER A 442 35.27 48.41 -9.37
N LEU A 443 34.90 47.49 -10.25
CA LEU A 443 34.86 46.07 -9.94
C LEU A 443 36.00 45.39 -10.69
N ASN A 444 36.87 44.70 -9.97
CA ASN A 444 37.85 43.81 -10.57
C ASN A 444 37.33 42.37 -10.51
N VAL A 445 37.18 41.75 -11.68
CA VAL A 445 36.90 40.33 -11.86
C VAL A 445 37.98 39.76 -12.76
N ASN A 446 38.66 38.68 -12.36
CA ASN A 446 39.71 38.04 -13.17
C ASN A 446 40.83 38.99 -13.64
N ASN A 447 41.28 39.90 -12.79
CA ASN A 447 42.28 40.92 -13.12
C ASN A 447 41.84 41.92 -14.21
N LYS A 448 40.55 41.97 -14.56
CA LYS A 448 39.95 42.98 -15.44
C LYS A 448 39.16 43.96 -14.56
N GLU A 449 39.68 45.19 -14.44
CA GLU A 449 39.01 46.27 -13.71
C GLU A 449 37.98 46.96 -14.63
N VAL A 450 36.71 46.94 -14.23
CA VAL A 450 35.59 47.56 -14.92
C VAL A 450 35.05 48.71 -14.07
N ALA A 451 34.97 49.92 -14.62
CA ALA A 451 34.38 51.05 -13.92
C ALA A 451 32.87 50.84 -13.76
N VAL A 452 32.33 51.11 -12.58
CA VAL A 452 30.92 50.95 -12.24
C VAL A 452 30.33 52.32 -11.95
N ASN A 453 29.32 52.71 -12.71
CA ASN A 453 28.63 53.98 -12.52
C ASN A 453 27.50 53.80 -11.50
N ILE A 454 27.51 54.62 -10.45
CA ILE A 454 26.39 54.73 -9.51
C ILE A 454 25.36 55.71 -10.05
N THR A 455 24.09 55.35 -9.91
CA THR A 455 22.93 56.15 -10.26
C THR A 455 21.94 56.16 -9.09
N ASN A 456 21.07 57.17 -9.04
CA ASN A 456 20.01 57.29 -8.03
C ASN A 456 18.64 56.79 -8.54
N GLN A 457 18.65 56.07 -9.67
CA GLN A 457 17.46 55.51 -10.30
C GLN A 457 17.40 54.02 -9.98
N VAL A 458 16.20 53.51 -9.74
CA VAL A 458 15.98 52.06 -9.61
C VAL A 458 16.39 51.37 -10.91
N SER A 459 17.28 50.38 -10.81
CA SER A 459 17.69 49.56 -11.95
C SER A 459 16.52 48.72 -12.46
N ASP A 460 16.48 48.42 -13.76
CA ASP A 460 15.59 47.40 -14.32
C ASP A 460 15.84 46.08 -13.56
N GLY A 461 14.93 45.71 -12.66
CA GLY A 461 15.10 44.57 -11.75
C GLY A 461 14.99 44.86 -10.24
N ASP A 462 14.66 46.08 -9.79
CA ASP A 462 14.42 46.34 -8.35
C ASP A 462 13.19 47.22 -8.05
N GLY A 463 12.14 47.13 -8.88
CA GLY A 463 10.81 47.57 -8.43
C GLY A 463 10.40 46.80 -7.17
N GLU A 464 9.59 47.38 -6.30
CA GLU A 464 9.16 46.78 -5.02
C GLU A 464 8.55 45.36 -5.14
N ASP A 465 8.23 44.91 -6.36
CA ASP A 465 7.73 43.57 -6.68
C ASP A 465 8.80 42.54 -7.10
N VAL A 466 10.10 42.86 -7.17
CA VAL A 466 11.08 42.00 -7.88
C VAL A 466 11.69 40.88 -7.01
N LEU A 467 11.50 40.89 -5.69
CA LEU A 467 11.76 39.68 -4.88
C LEU A 467 10.71 38.57 -5.15
N SER A 468 9.60 38.88 -5.82
CA SER A 468 8.46 37.97 -6.01
C SER A 468 8.38 37.27 -7.37
N GLN A 469 9.23 37.62 -8.35
CA GLN A 469 9.16 37.04 -9.70
C GLN A 469 10.50 36.51 -10.17
N TYR A 470 10.47 35.27 -10.68
CA TYR A 470 11.52 34.59 -11.42
C TYR A 470 12.31 35.57 -12.29
N TRP A 471 13.53 35.89 -11.86
CA TRP A 471 14.44 36.84 -12.51
C TRP A 471 14.84 36.47 -13.97
N CYS A 472 14.40 35.32 -14.47
CA CYS A 472 14.54 34.88 -15.87
C CYS A 472 13.26 34.87 -16.69
N SER A 473 12.13 35.38 -16.20
CA SER A 473 10.95 35.48 -17.06
C SER A 473 11.29 36.41 -18.23
N LYS A 474 11.16 35.90 -19.47
CA LYS A 474 11.38 36.66 -20.72
C LYS A 474 10.50 37.92 -20.85
N ASN A 475 9.59 38.15 -19.91
CA ASN A 475 8.68 39.28 -19.83
C ASN A 475 8.86 40.01 -18.49
N SER A 476 9.98 40.69 -18.29
CA SER A 476 10.06 41.70 -17.23
C SER A 476 9.29 42.94 -17.68
N ASN A 477 8.16 43.22 -17.01
CA ASN A 477 7.52 44.52 -17.12
C ASN A 477 8.49 45.57 -16.55
N LYS A 478 8.81 46.60 -17.35
CA LYS A 478 9.69 47.69 -16.95
C LYS A 478 9.20 48.34 -15.66
N ALA A 479 10.06 48.39 -14.64
CA ALA A 479 9.80 49.18 -13.44
C ALA A 479 9.73 50.67 -13.82
N SER A 480 8.83 51.43 -13.20
CA SER A 480 8.77 52.88 -13.33
C SER A 480 10.02 53.51 -12.72
N SER A 481 10.71 54.38 -13.47
CA SER A 481 11.93 55.06 -13.03
C SER A 481 11.64 56.06 -11.90
N ASN A 482 11.67 55.59 -10.66
CA ASN A 482 11.58 56.45 -9.48
C ASN A 482 13.00 56.77 -8.98
N THR A 483 13.25 58.03 -8.63
CA THR A 483 14.45 58.44 -7.88
C THR A 483 14.30 58.08 -6.42
N VAL A 484 15.31 57.43 -5.84
CA VAL A 484 15.31 57.07 -4.41
C VAL A 484 16.43 57.80 -3.68
N THR A 485 16.12 58.38 -2.52
CA THR A 485 17.09 59.07 -1.65
C THR A 485 17.77 58.08 -0.71
N GLY A 486 19.09 58.18 -0.51
CA GLY A 486 19.85 57.28 0.36
C GLY A 486 20.07 55.87 -0.20
N ILE A 487 19.65 55.60 -1.44
CA ILE A 487 19.88 54.32 -2.12
C ILE A 487 20.48 54.58 -3.50
N GLY A 488 21.65 53.99 -3.73
CA GLY A 488 22.43 54.11 -4.96
C GLY A 488 22.50 52.78 -5.68
N TRP A 489 22.43 52.84 -7.00
CA TRP A 489 22.41 51.71 -7.89
C TRP A 489 23.62 51.75 -8.80
N ALA A 490 24.49 50.77 -8.67
CA ALA A 490 25.54 50.53 -9.64
C ALA A 490 24.95 49.65 -10.76
N THR A 491 24.81 50.22 -11.96
CA THR A 491 24.06 49.60 -13.06
C THR A 491 24.84 48.50 -13.79
N LYS A 492 24.07 47.56 -14.37
CA LYS A 492 24.45 46.39 -15.19
C LYS A 492 25.89 46.42 -15.74
N LEU A 493 26.72 45.54 -15.18
CA LEU A 493 28.02 45.16 -15.71
C LEU A 493 27.84 43.97 -16.66
N ASP A 494 27.95 44.20 -17.96
CA ASP A 494 27.99 43.12 -18.95
C ASP A 494 29.33 42.37 -18.81
N LEU A 495 29.28 41.18 -18.24
CA LEU A 495 30.45 40.31 -18.17
C LEU A 495 30.55 39.51 -19.47
N GLU A 496 31.73 39.44 -20.06
CA GLU A 496 31.96 38.64 -21.27
C GLU A 496 31.66 37.17 -20.96
N LYS A 497 30.73 36.58 -21.73
CA LYS A 497 30.40 35.15 -21.64
C LYS A 497 31.63 34.34 -22.04
N ASN A 498 32.33 33.77 -21.06
CA ASN A 498 33.34 32.76 -21.31
C ASN A 498 32.71 31.38 -21.16
N SER A 499 32.66 30.59 -22.24
CA SER A 499 32.03 29.27 -22.24
C SER A 499 32.85 28.19 -21.54
N THR A 500 34.11 28.46 -21.18
CA THR A 500 35.05 27.48 -20.62
C THR A 500 35.54 27.77 -19.21
N GLN A 501 35.18 28.92 -18.61
CA GLN A 501 35.54 29.28 -17.24
C GLN A 501 34.33 29.77 -16.46
N ASP A 502 34.22 29.33 -15.21
CA ASP A 502 33.25 29.86 -14.27
C ASP A 502 33.57 31.30 -13.94
N THR A 503 32.71 32.20 -14.39
CA THR A 503 32.85 33.64 -14.12
C THR A 503 32.65 33.99 -12.65
N ILE A 504 32.05 33.07 -11.89
CA ILE A 504 31.71 33.24 -10.47
C ILE A 504 32.84 32.75 -9.55
N ASP A 505 33.54 31.65 -9.88
CA ASP A 505 34.64 31.04 -9.10
C ASP A 505 35.96 31.82 -9.17
N THR A 506 35.88 33.12 -8.96
CA THR A 506 36.98 34.06 -9.14
C THR A 506 37.02 35.02 -7.97
N ASN A 507 38.15 35.71 -7.78
CA ASN A 507 38.25 36.68 -6.70
C ASN A 507 37.67 38.02 -7.15
N TRP A 508 36.64 38.50 -6.47
CA TRP A 508 36.00 39.77 -6.77
C TRP A 508 36.56 40.84 -5.85
N THR A 509 36.87 42.00 -6.42
CA THR A 509 37.29 43.15 -5.62
C THR A 509 36.49 44.37 -6.05
N LEU A 510 35.54 44.78 -5.20
CA LEU A 510 34.84 46.04 -5.34
C LEU A 510 35.69 47.15 -4.69
N SER A 511 36.07 48.16 -5.45
CA SER A 511 36.93 49.25 -5.00
C SER A 511 36.19 50.58 -5.06
N PHE A 512 36.24 51.35 -3.98
CA PHE A 512 35.83 52.74 -3.92
C PHE A 512 37.03 53.65 -4.17
N ASP A 513 36.90 54.62 -5.08
CA ASP A 513 37.91 55.66 -5.31
C ASP A 513 37.73 56.82 -4.32
N LEU A 514 38.58 56.84 -3.30
CA LEU A 514 38.50 57.82 -2.21
C LEU A 514 38.89 59.24 -2.68
N ILE A 515 39.69 59.36 -3.73
CA ILE A 515 40.07 60.66 -4.31
C ILE A 515 38.88 61.23 -5.07
N ALA A 516 38.23 60.43 -5.90
CA ALA A 516 37.03 60.85 -6.63
C ALA A 516 35.87 61.19 -5.67
N MET A 517 35.71 60.40 -4.60
CA MET A 517 34.71 60.67 -3.56
C MET A 517 34.99 61.95 -2.78
N SER A 518 36.25 62.21 -2.39
CA SER A 518 36.60 63.43 -1.65
C SER A 518 36.52 64.71 -2.49
N ALA A 519 36.64 64.60 -3.82
CA ALA A 519 36.45 65.71 -4.76
C ALA A 519 34.96 66.06 -4.99
N ASN A 520 34.05 65.12 -4.76
CA ASN A 520 32.61 65.32 -4.92
C ASN A 520 31.96 65.69 -3.58
N LYS A 521 31.26 66.83 -3.53
CA LYS A 521 30.66 67.34 -2.29
C LYS A 521 29.71 66.33 -1.63
N ASP A 522 28.93 65.62 -2.43
CA ASP A 522 27.89 64.71 -1.92
C ASP A 522 28.48 63.39 -1.41
N PHE A 523 29.51 62.86 -2.08
CA PHE A 523 30.21 61.65 -1.61
C PHE A 523 31.21 61.92 -0.49
N LYS A 524 31.72 63.15 -0.36
CA LYS A 524 32.61 63.52 0.74
C LYS A 524 31.93 63.36 2.10
N GLU A 525 30.62 63.51 2.18
CA GLU A 525 29.85 63.28 3.40
C GLU A 525 29.78 61.81 3.82
N MET A 526 30.10 60.88 2.90
CA MET A 526 30.27 59.46 3.21
C MET A 526 31.66 59.13 3.78
N LEU A 527 32.58 60.09 3.86
CA LEU A 527 33.94 59.88 4.31
C LEU A 527 34.18 60.46 5.71
N LYS A 528 34.88 59.71 6.56
CA LYS A 528 35.38 60.12 7.87
C LYS A 528 36.89 59.88 7.94
N ASN A 529 37.65 60.96 8.11
CA ASN A 529 39.12 60.94 8.01
C ASN A 529 39.62 60.37 6.66
N ASP A 530 38.99 60.77 5.56
CA ASP A 530 39.31 60.35 4.18
C ASP A 530 39.05 58.87 3.83
N PHE A 531 38.41 58.10 4.72
CA PHE A 531 37.95 56.72 4.48
C PHE A 531 36.43 56.60 4.63
N LEU A 532 35.81 55.54 4.10
CA LEU A 532 34.36 55.31 4.22
C LEU A 532 33.91 55.27 5.69
N ASP A 533 32.85 56.01 5.99
CA ASP A 533 32.24 56.04 7.32
C ASP A 533 31.23 54.89 7.47
N PRO A 534 31.44 53.95 8.40
CA PRO A 534 30.50 52.85 8.64
C PRO A 534 29.11 53.33 9.09
N ASP A 535 29.00 54.53 9.66
CA ASP A 535 27.71 55.11 10.05
C ASP A 535 26.93 55.65 8.82
N LYS A 536 27.61 55.85 7.68
CA LYS A 536 27.03 56.40 6.44
C LYS A 536 26.79 55.34 5.38
N LEU A 537 27.64 54.30 5.31
CA LEU A 537 27.47 53.16 4.39
C LEU A 537 26.80 52.00 5.12
N ILE A 538 25.47 51.96 5.05
CA ILE A 538 24.64 51.00 5.80
C ILE A 538 24.74 49.59 5.22
N LYS A 539 24.65 49.47 3.88
CA LYS A 539 24.54 48.16 3.24
C LYS A 539 25.07 48.17 1.81
N ILE A 540 25.66 47.05 1.39
CA ILE A 540 25.89 46.75 -0.03
C ILE A 540 25.26 45.38 -0.32
N GLU A 541 24.34 45.36 -1.28
CA GLU A 541 23.72 44.15 -1.79
C GLU A 541 24.20 43.93 -3.22
N LEU A 542 24.61 42.71 -3.51
CA LEU A 542 24.90 42.26 -4.85
C LEU A 542 23.71 41.48 -5.37
N ILE A 543 23.29 41.83 -6.58
CA ILE A 543 22.26 41.11 -7.31
C ILE A 543 22.79 40.78 -8.70
N ALA A 544 22.95 39.49 -9.00
CA ALA A 544 23.59 39.05 -10.23
C ALA A 544 22.69 38.10 -11.02
N LEU A 545 22.49 38.40 -12.29
CA LEU A 545 21.77 37.57 -13.25
C LEU A 545 22.73 36.55 -13.85
N CYS A 546 22.40 35.27 -13.69
CA CYS A 546 23.21 34.16 -14.13
C CYS A 546 22.51 33.34 -15.22
N CYS A 547 23.23 33.05 -16.30
CA CYS A 547 22.92 31.98 -17.23
C CYS A 547 23.72 30.75 -16.78
N GLY A 548 23.14 29.93 -15.92
CA GLY A 548 23.75 28.67 -15.48
C GLY A 548 23.43 27.53 -16.45
N LYS A 549 24.39 26.62 -16.68
CA LYS A 549 24.11 25.33 -17.32
C LYS A 549 23.87 24.29 -16.23
N PRO A 550 22.71 23.62 -16.21
CA PRO A 550 22.43 22.62 -15.20
C PRO A 550 23.52 21.56 -15.14
N THR A 551 23.82 21.06 -13.95
CA THR A 551 24.69 19.90 -13.75
C THR A 551 24.22 18.75 -14.66
N LYS A 552 25.14 18.22 -15.47
CA LYS A 552 24.93 16.97 -16.23
C LYS A 552 24.96 15.76 -15.33
#